data_AF-A0A518GZY3-F1
#
_entry.id   AF-A0A518GZY3-F1
#
_cell.length_a   1.000
_cell.length_b   1.000
_cell.length_c   1.000
_cell.angle_alpha   90.00
_cell.angle_beta   90.00
_cell.angle_gamma   90.00
#
_symmetry.space_group_name_H-M   'P 1'
#
loop_
_entity.id
_entity.type
_entity.pdbx_description
1 polymer ?
#
loop_
_entity_poly.entity_id
_entity_poly.type
_entity_poly.pdbx_seq_one_letter_code
_entity_poly.pdbx_strand_id
1 'polypeptide(L)'
;MRTPDSGLTPEQAADAERIYQALHAASEEDHWRIAQLLASRGDDRLFGQTEHEVRDLVHKTGAKAIQAALDGRKKGGTGGRA
;
A
#
# COMPACT_ATOMS: atom_id res chain seq x y z
N MET A 1 16.52 -0.26 6.61
CA MET A 1 16.94 1.12 6.32
C MET A 1 16.32 1.49 4.98
N ARG A 2 15.44 2.51 4.91
CA ARG A 2 14.93 2.97 3.61
C ARG A 2 16.12 3.43 2.77
N THR A 3 16.19 2.97 1.53
CA THR A 3 17.26 3.34 0.61
C THR A 3 17.21 4.85 0.36
N PRO A 4 18.30 5.60 0.67
CA PRO A 4 18.31 7.06 0.56
C PRO A 4 18.35 7.56 -0.88
N ASP A 5 18.62 6.70 -1.85
CA ASP A 5 18.89 7.10 -3.23
C ASP A 5 17.75 6.69 -4.18
N SER A 6 16.61 7.38 -4.05
CA SER A 6 15.44 7.16 -4.90
C SER A 6 15.34 8.18 -6.05
N GLY A 7 16.34 9.05 -6.22
CA GLY A 7 16.32 10.13 -7.23
C GLY A 7 15.20 11.15 -7.03
N LEU A 8 14.54 11.15 -5.87
CA LEU A 8 13.43 12.03 -5.54
C LEU A 8 13.91 13.38 -5.05
N THR A 9 13.19 14.44 -5.44
CA THR A 9 13.29 15.75 -4.78
C THR A 9 12.88 15.65 -3.31
N PRO A 10 13.31 16.59 -2.44
CA PRO A 10 12.90 16.61 -1.04
C PRO A 10 11.38 16.55 -0.84
N GLU A 11 10.62 17.25 -1.68
CA GLU A 11 9.16 17.28 -1.65
C GLU A 11 8.56 15.93 -2.04
N GLN A 12 9.11 15.28 -3.07
CA GLN A 12 8.68 13.93 -3.48
C GLN A 12 9.01 12.89 -2.42
N ALA A 13 10.16 13.00 -1.75
CA ALA A 13 10.53 12.10 -0.66
C ALA A 13 9.58 12.25 0.54
N ALA A 14 9.22 13.49 0.89
CA ALA A 14 8.22 13.76 1.93
C ALA A 14 6.83 13.21 1.56
N ASP A 15 6.41 13.35 0.30
CA ASP A 15 5.14 12.80 -0.16
C ASP A 15 5.16 11.26 -0.19
N ALA A 16 6.27 10.66 -0.62
CA ALA A 16 6.45 9.20 -0.60
C ALA A 16 6.39 8.64 0.83
N GLU A 17 7.01 9.31 1.81
CA GLU A 17 6.90 8.95 3.22
C GLU A 17 5.45 8.99 3.69
N ARG A 18 4.75 10.09 3.41
CA ARG A 18 3.34 10.25 3.79
C ARG A 18 2.44 9.17 3.15
N ILE A 19 2.63 8.90 1.86
CA ILE A 19 1.89 7.86 1.13
C ILE A 19 2.15 6.50 1.75
N TYR A 20 3.42 6.19 2.04
CA TYR A 20 3.78 4.94 2.70
C TYR A 20 3.03 4.78 4.02
N GLN A 21 3.05 5.80 4.90
CA GLN A 21 2.46 5.68 6.23
C GLN A 21 0.94 5.47 6.13
N ALA A 22 0.29 6.22 5.25
CA ALA A 22 -1.15 6.08 5.00
C ALA A 22 -1.51 4.71 4.41
N LEU A 23 -0.75 4.24 3.42
CA LEU A 23 -0.93 2.91 2.83
C LEU A 23 -0.73 1.82 3.89
N HIS A 24 0.38 1.86 4.62
CA HIS A 24 0.73 0.86 5.63
C HIS A 24 -0.37 0.70 6.68
N ALA A 25 -0.89 1.82 7.20
CA ALA A 25 -2.03 1.80 8.12
C ALA A 25 -3.30 1.22 7.47
N ALA A 26 -3.60 1.59 6.22
CA ALA A 26 -4.80 1.13 5.53
C ALA A 26 -4.73 -0.35 5.10
N SER A 27 -3.53 -0.91 4.91
CA SER A 27 -3.32 -2.28 4.42
C SER A 27 -3.01 -3.30 5.51
N GLU A 28 -2.91 -2.89 6.79
CA GLU A 28 -2.57 -3.78 7.91
C GLU A 28 -3.47 -5.02 7.94
N GLU A 29 -4.78 -4.82 7.87
CA GLU A 29 -5.76 -5.92 7.88
C GLU A 29 -5.65 -6.84 6.65
N ASP A 30 -5.28 -6.30 5.48
CA ASP A 30 -5.10 -7.09 4.26
C ASP A 30 -3.84 -7.97 4.38
N HIS A 31 -2.76 -7.42 4.92
CA HIS A 31 -1.56 -8.20 5.22
C HIS A 31 -1.85 -9.32 6.22
N TRP A 32 -2.62 -9.02 7.27
CA TRP A 32 -3.03 -10.04 8.24
C TRP A 32 -3.89 -11.14 7.61
N ARG A 33 -4.81 -10.80 6.70
CA ARG A 33 -5.61 -11.78 5.95
C ARG A 33 -4.76 -12.66 5.05
N ILE A 34 -3.79 -12.09 4.32
CA ILE A 34 -2.86 -12.84 3.48
C ILE A 34 -2.06 -13.82 4.36
N ALA A 35 -1.54 -13.35 5.49
CA ALA A 35 -0.77 -14.19 6.41
C ALA A 35 -1.60 -15.37 6.96
N GLN A 36 -2.83 -15.12 7.41
CA GLN A 36 -3.73 -16.18 7.88
C GLN A 36 -4.08 -17.17 6.77
N LEU A 37 -4.39 -16.69 5.56
CA LEU A 37 -4.68 -17.54 4.41
C LEU A 37 -3.51 -18.49 4.15
N LEU A 38 -2.29 -17.96 4.02
CA LEU A 38 -1.11 -18.76 3.72
C LEU A 38 -0.77 -19.73 4.86
N ALA A 39 -0.83 -19.30 6.12
CA ALA A 39 -0.58 -20.17 7.28
C ALA A 39 -1.61 -21.31 7.42
N SER A 40 -2.80 -21.15 6.84
CA SER A 40 -3.88 -22.16 6.88
C SER A 40 -3.82 -23.18 5.74
N ARG A 41 -2.80 -23.14 4.88
CA ARG A 41 -2.62 -24.04 3.74
C ARG A 41 -1.33 -24.85 3.91
N GLY A 42 -1.37 -26.12 3.46
CA GLY A 42 -0.13 -26.88 3.25
C GLY A 42 0.62 -26.36 2.03
N ASP A 43 1.92 -26.63 1.96
CA ASP A 43 2.80 -26.17 0.88
C ASP A 43 2.31 -26.60 -0.51
N ASP A 44 1.69 -27.77 -0.62
CA ASP A 44 1.09 -28.34 -1.83
C ASP A 44 -0.14 -27.55 -2.34
N ARG A 45 -0.66 -26.62 -1.53
CA ARG A 45 -1.87 -25.83 -1.81
C ARG A 45 -1.63 -24.33 -1.90
N LEU A 46 -0.38 -23.87 -1.93
CA LEU A 46 -0.08 -22.43 -2.05
C LEU A 46 -0.43 -21.86 -3.43
N PHE A 47 -0.41 -22.70 -4.47
CA PHE A 47 -0.69 -22.31 -5.85
C PHE A 47 -2.13 -22.59 -6.27
N GLY A 48 -2.54 -22.05 -7.42
CA GLY A 48 -3.90 -22.18 -7.95
C GLY A 48 -4.88 -21.27 -7.19
N GLN A 49 -5.86 -21.87 -6.51
CA GLN A 49 -6.90 -21.12 -5.80
C GLN A 49 -6.32 -20.16 -4.75
N THR A 50 -5.41 -20.65 -3.90
CA THR A 50 -4.78 -19.84 -2.84
C THR A 50 -3.99 -18.68 -3.41
N GLU A 51 -3.23 -18.90 -4.49
CA GLU A 51 -2.47 -17.84 -5.17
C GLU A 51 -3.40 -16.75 -5.71
N HIS A 52 -4.53 -17.14 -6.31
CA HIS A 52 -5.51 -16.18 -6.83
C HIS A 52 -6.14 -15.36 -5.70
N GLU A 53 -6.48 -15.99 -4.58
CA GLU A 53 -6.99 -15.28 -3.39
C GLU A 53 -5.96 -14.28 -2.84
N VAL A 54 -4.68 -14.63 -2.82
CA VAL A 54 -3.60 -13.69 -2.45
C VAL A 54 -3.52 -12.54 -3.44
N ARG A 55 -3.58 -12.81 -4.75
CA ARG A 55 -3.56 -11.76 -5.79
C ARG A 55 -4.72 -10.79 -5.63
N ASP A 56 -5.92 -11.27 -5.30
CA ASP A 56 -7.08 -10.43 -5.05
C ASP A 56 -6.89 -9.51 -3.83
N LEU A 57 -6.30 -10.04 -2.74
CA LEU A 57 -5.95 -9.25 -1.57
C LEU A 57 -4.88 -8.21 -1.89
N VAL A 58 -3.87 -8.56 -2.68
CA VAL A 58 -2.83 -7.62 -3.15
C VAL A 58 -3.43 -6.52 -4.04
N HIS A 59 -4.38 -6.84 -4.92
CA HIS A 59 -5.07 -5.82 -5.72
C HIS A 59 -5.86 -4.84 -4.85
N LYS A 60 -6.49 -5.29 -3.76
CA LYS A 60 -7.14 -4.40 -2.78
C LYS A 60 -6.13 -3.46 -2.12
N THR A 61 -4.97 -3.97 -1.71
CA THR A 61 -3.87 -3.15 -1.21
C THR A 61 -3.39 -2.13 -2.26
N GLY A 62 -3.27 -2.55 -3.52
CA GLY A 62 -2.92 -1.67 -4.64
C GLY A 62 -3.93 -0.52 -4.84
N ALA A 63 -5.23 -0.80 -4.75
CA ALA A 63 -6.26 0.23 -4.79
C ALA A 63 -6.13 1.24 -3.63
N LYS A 64 -5.84 0.75 -2.41
CA LYS A 64 -5.57 1.61 -1.24
C LYS A 64 -4.33 2.49 -1.45
N ALA A 65 -3.30 2.00 -2.14
CA ALA A 65 -2.11 2.78 -2.44
C ALA A 65 -2.43 4.00 -3.33
N ILE A 66 -3.25 3.80 -4.37
CA ILE A 66 -3.71 4.89 -5.24
C ILE A 66 -4.56 5.89 -4.43
N GLN A 67 -5.46 5.39 -3.59
CA GLN A 67 -6.29 6.23 -2.73
C GLN A 67 -5.46 7.09 -1.76
N ALA A 68 -4.46 6.50 -1.09
CA ALA A 68 -3.55 7.21 -0.18
C ALA A 68 -2.73 8.32 -0.87
N ALA A 69 -2.35 8.11 -2.13
CA ALA A 69 -1.72 9.14 -2.95
C ALA A 69 -2.69 10.30 -3.26
N LEU A 70 -3.94 9.98 -3.63
CA LEU A 70 -4.96 10.99 -3.95
C LEU A 70 -5.36 11.83 -2.74
N ASP A 71 -5.52 11.24 -1.57
CA ASP A 71 -6.01 11.95 -0.38
C ASP A 71 -5.01 13.01 0.13
N GLY A 72 -3.71 12.77 -0.04
CA GLY A 72 -2.71 13.81 0.24
C GLY A 72 -2.72 14.97 -0.75
N ARG A 73 -2.96 14.69 -2.04
CA ARG A 73 -3.06 15.74 -3.07
C ARG A 73 -4.29 16.63 -2.87
N LYS A 74 -5.41 16.06 -2.45
CA LYS A 74 -6.63 16.82 -2.13
C LYS A 74 -6.41 17.81 -0.98
N LYS A 75 -5.55 17.49 -0.01
CA LYS A 75 -5.23 18.35 1.14
C LYS A 75 -4.36 19.58 0.78
N GLY A 76 -3.72 19.59 -0.39
CA GLY A 76 -2.92 20.73 -0.89
C GLY A 76 -3.70 21.74 -1.75
N GLY A 77 -4.99 21.51 -2.02
CA GLY A 77 -5.80 22.34 -2.94
C GLY A 77 -6.38 23.64 -2.35
N THR A 78 -6.21 23.89 -1.04
CA THR A 78 -6.69 25.13 -0.38
C THR A 78 -5.50 25.99 0.03
N GLY A 79 -4.94 26.70 -0.95
CA GLY A 79 -3.86 27.66 -0.74
C GLY A 79 -3.79 28.61 -1.93
N GLY A 80 -4.85 29.37 -2.17
CA GLY A 80 -4.84 30.33 -3.28
C GLY A 80 -6.20 30.92 -3.62
N ARG A 81 -6.91 31.50 -2.64
CA ARG A 81 -7.91 32.56 -2.87
C ARG A 81 -8.00 33.45 -1.63
N ALA A 82 -7.26 34.56 -1.64
CA ALA A 82 -7.61 35.84 -1.04
C ALA A 82 -6.76 36.91 -1.73
#